data_AF-A0A2G1XKC2-F1
#
_entry.id   AF-A0A2G1XKC2-F1
#
_cell.length_a   1.000
_cell.length_b   1.000
_cell.length_c   1.000
_cell.angle_alpha   90.00
_cell.angle_beta   90.00
_cell.angle_gamma   90.00
#
_symmetry.space_group_name_H-M   'P 1'
#
loop_
_entity.id
_entity.type
_entity.pdbx_description
1 polymer ?
#
loop_
_entity_poly.entity_id
_entity_poly.type
_entity_poly.pdbx_seq_one_letter_code
_entity_poly.pdbx_strand_id
1 'polypeptide(L)' 'MGWTDIEQIAAGLARKHPGTDPLAVTLTDVRDRVAALSGFTDDPTRCNARILESIQLAWSDRTT' A
#
# COMPACT_ATOMS: atom_id res chain seq x y z
N MET A 1 -1.60 -9.65 7.54
CA MET A 1 -2.04 -9.08 6.25
C MET A 1 -1.08 -9.51 5.17
N GLY A 2 -1.61 -10.10 4.11
CA GLY A 2 -0.89 -10.47 2.90
C GLY A 2 -1.08 -9.44 1.79
N TRP A 3 -0.36 -9.59 0.68
CA TRP A 3 -0.43 -8.68 -0.47
C TRP A 3 -1.83 -8.56 -1.10
N THR A 4 -2.68 -9.57 -0.92
CA THR A 4 -4.06 -9.58 -1.43
C THR A 4 -5.05 -8.80 -0.57
N ASP A 5 -4.66 -8.39 0.65
CA ASP A 5 -5.50 -7.60 1.57
C ASP A 5 -5.53 -6.11 1.18
N ILE A 6 -5.77 -5.82 -0.10
CA ILE A 6 -5.61 -4.49 -0.74
C ILE A 6 -6.30 -3.38 0.06
N GLU A 7 -7.58 -3.58 0.41
CA GLU A 7 -8.37 -2.59 1.15
C GLU A 7 -7.82 -2.30 2.55
N GLN A 8 -7.36 -3.35 3.23
CA GLN A 8 -6.81 -3.26 4.58
C GLN A 8 -5.44 -2.56 4.57
N ILE A 9 -4.62 -2.88 3.56
CA ILE A 9 -3.33 -2.23 3.32
C ILE A 9 -3.54 -0.75 3.03
N ALA A 10 -4.41 -0.41 2.07
CA ALA A 10 -4.72 0.95 1.69
C ALA A 10 -5.21 1.79 2.88
N ALA A 11 -6.09 1.23 3.71
CA ALA A 11 -6.54 1.89 4.93
C ALA A 11 -5.40 2.09 5.95
N GLY A 12 -4.47 1.13 6.05
CA GLY A 12 -3.26 1.27 6.86
C GLY A 12 -2.34 2.39 6.37
N LEU A 13 -2.12 2.47 5.05
CA LEU A 13 -1.32 3.51 4.41
C LEU A 13 -1.96 4.89 4.60
N ALA A 14 -3.26 5.04 4.35
CA ALA A 14 -3.97 6.30 4.55
C ALA A 14 -3.88 6.82 5.99
N ARG A 15 -4.02 5.93 6.98
CA ARG A 15 -3.87 6.29 8.40
C ARG A 15 -2.44 6.68 8.78
N LYS A 16 -1.43 5.98 8.24
CA LYS A 16 -0.02 6.21 8.59
C LYS A 16 0.61 7.39 7.84
N HIS A 17 0.06 7.72 6.67
CA HIS A 17 0.56 8.75 5.76
C HIS A 17 -0.57 9.71 5.33
N PRO A 18 -1.19 10.44 6.28
CA PRO A 18 -2.20 11.43 5.93
C PRO A 18 -1.59 12.54 5.06
N GLY A 19 -2.29 12.93 4.00
CA GLY A 19 -1.86 14.00 3.09
C GLY A 19 -0.75 13.62 2.10
N THR A 20 -0.34 12.35 2.03
CA THR A 20 0.48 11.87 0.92
C THR A 20 -0.43 11.58 -0.26
N ASP A 21 -0.11 12.15 -1.44
CA ASP A 21 -0.75 11.77 -2.70
C ASP A 21 -0.26 10.37 -3.13
N PRO A 22 -1.10 9.32 -3.06
CA PRO A 22 -0.67 7.97 -3.36
C PRO A 22 -0.21 7.80 -4.81
N LEU A 23 -0.80 8.52 -5.76
CA LEU A 23 -0.48 8.41 -7.19
C LEU A 23 0.89 9.04 -7.52
N ALA A 24 1.40 9.92 -6.66
CA ALA A 24 2.75 10.48 -6.78
C ALA A 24 3.85 9.56 -6.19
N VAL A 25 3.47 8.50 -5.47
CA VAL A 25 4.41 7.56 -4.82
C VAL A 25 4.88 6.50 -5.84
N THR A 26 6.17 6.14 -5.84
CA THR A 26 6.65 5.07 -6.73
C THR A 26 6.16 3.69 -6.24
N LEU A 27 5.99 2.71 -7.13
CA LEU A 27 5.58 1.36 -6.71
C LEU A 27 6.57 0.72 -5.72
N THR A 28 7.86 1.02 -5.85
CA THR A 28 8.90 0.59 -4.90
C THR A 28 8.64 1.17 -3.51
N ASP A 29 8.33 2.47 -3.42
CA ASP A 29 7.98 3.11 -2.15
C ASP A 29 6.66 2.58 -1.60
N VAL A 30 5.66 2.29 -2.45
CA VAL A 30 4.42 1.63 -2.02
C VAL A 30 4.75 0.30 -1.35
N ARG A 31 5.55 -0.55 -2.01
CA ARG A 31 5.98 -1.84 -1.44
C ARG A 31 6.64 -1.67 -0.08
N ASP A 32 7.57 -0.73 0.03
CA ASP A 32 8.34 -0.53 1.26
C ASP A 32 7.45 0.00 2.40
N ARG A 33 6.49 0.87 2.09
CA ARG A 33 5.48 1.34 3.06
C ARG A 33 4.54 0.23 3.52
N VAL A 34 4.12 -0.66 2.61
CA VAL A 34 3.30 -1.83 2.93
C VAL A 34 4.06 -2.80 3.83
N ALA A 35 5.32 -3.11 3.50
CA ALA A 35 6.18 -3.96 4.32
C ALA A 35 6.40 -3.38 5.73
N ALA A 36 6.33 -2.05 5.88
CA ALA A 36 6.43 -1.36 7.15
C ALA A 36 5.10 -1.21 7.93
N LEU A 37 3.98 -1.75 7.43
CA LEU A 37 2.70 -1.73 8.16
C LEU A 37 2.71 -2.75 9.29
N SER A 38 2.26 -2.32 10.47
CA SER A 38 2.06 -3.23 11.60
C SER A 38 1.02 -4.28 11.24
N GLY A 39 1.40 -5.55 11.32
CA GLY A 39 0.53 -6.68 10.96
C GLY A 39 0.64 -7.14 9.51
N PHE A 40 1.50 -6.54 8.69
CA PHE A 40 1.93 -7.14 7.43
C PHE A 40 2.87 -8.32 7.69
N THR A 41 2.61 -9.47 7.05
CA THR A 41 3.29 -10.75 7.35
C THR A 41 3.71 -11.52 6.10
N ASP A 42 3.45 -10.99 4.90
CA ASP A 42 3.88 -11.63 3.65
C ASP A 42 5.34 -11.32 3.32
N ASP A 43 5.89 -12.04 2.36
CA ASP A 43 7.22 -11.77 1.84
C ASP A 43 7.22 -10.47 1.01
N PRO A 44 8.04 -9.45 1.35
CA PRO A 44 8.11 -8.19 0.61
C PRO A 44 8.48 -8.34 -0.87
N THR A 45 9.13 -9.45 -1.24
CA THR A 45 9.53 -9.78 -2.61
C THR A 45 8.41 -10.45 -3.41
N ARG A 46 7.36 -10.96 -2.73
CA ARG A 46 6.22 -11.65 -3.35
C ARG A 46 5.12 -10.68 -3.81
N CYS A 47 5.51 -9.55 -4.36
CA CYS A 47 4.63 -8.57 -4.98
C CYS A 47 4.95 -8.42 -6.48
N ASN A 48 3.95 -8.01 -7.26
CA ASN A 48 4.14 -7.58 -8.64
C ASN A 48 3.57 -6.17 -8.82
N ALA A 49 3.90 -5.52 -9.94
CA ALA A 49 3.46 -4.15 -10.24
C ALA A 49 1.93 -4.00 -10.15
N ARG A 50 1.16 -4.99 -10.63
CA ARG A 50 -0.31 -4.96 -10.61
C ARG A 50 -0.89 -4.89 -9.21
N ILE A 51 -0.35 -5.67 -8.27
CA ILE A 51 -0.78 -5.65 -6.86
C ILE A 51 -0.46 -4.28 -6.25
N LEU A 52 0.75 -3.76 -6.50
CA LEU A 52 1.17 -2.48 -5.95
C LEU A 52 0.34 -1.32 -6.50
N GLU A 53 0.04 -1.32 -7.80
CA GLU A 53 -0.89 -0.36 -8.41
C GLU A 53 -2.31 -0.47 -7.81
N SER A 54 -2.79 -1.70 -7.57
CA SER A 54 -4.12 -1.88 -6.96
C SER A 54 -4.18 -1.30 -5.54
N ILE A 55 -3.11 -1.50 -4.75
CA ILE A 55 -2.96 -0.90 -3.43
C ILE A 55 -2.87 0.63 -3.53
N GLN A 56 -2.09 1.14 -4.47
CA GLN A 56 -1.91 2.57 -4.71
C GLN A 56 -3.24 3.26 -5.06
N LEU A 57 -4.03 2.66 -5.94
CA LEU A 57 -5.35 3.16 -6.34
C LEU A 57 -6.34 3.10 -5.17
N ALA A 58 -6.39 1.98 -4.44
CA ALA A 58 -7.24 1.84 -3.26
C ALA A 58 -6.84 2.79 -2.12
N TRP A 59 -5.55 3.16 -2.02
CA TRP A 59 -5.05 4.16 -1.09
C TRP A 59 -5.49 5.56 -1.54
N SER A 60 -5.35 5.89 -2.84
CA SER A 60 -5.79 7.15 -3.44
C SER A 60 -7.26 7.45 -3.15
N ASP A 61 -8.14 6.46 -3.31
CA ASP A 61 -9.59 6.60 -3.08
C ASP A 61 -9.93 6.99 -1.63
N ARG A 62 -9.02 6.71 -0.69
CA ARG A 62 -9.19 6.98 0.75
C ARG A 62 -8.55 8.27 1.23
N THR A 63 -7.68 8.87 0.43
CA THR A 63 -6.96 10.12 0.75
C THR A 63 -7.59 11.36 0.12
N THR A 64 -8.65 11.17 -0.68
CA THR A 64 -9.45 12.23 -1.31
C THR A 64 -10.34 12.96 -0.30
#